data_AF-A0A942P114-F1
#
_entry.id   AF-A0A942P114-F1
#
_cell.length_a   1.000
_cell.length_b   1.000
_cell.length_c   1.000
_cell.angle_alpha   90.00
_cell.angle_beta   90.00
_cell.angle_gamma   90.00
#
_symmetry.space_group_name_H-M   'P 1'
#
loop_
_entity.id
_entity.type
_entity.pdbx_description
1 polymer ?
#
loop_
_entity_poly.entity_id
_entity_poly.type
_entity_poly.pdbx_seq_one_letter_code
_entity_poly.pdbx_strand_id
1 'polypeptide(L)'
;MNKTAQPTNYGALSTLVTVFFFWGFIAAGNSVFIPFCKHKFGLDQFQSQLVDFAFYLAYYIGALILFIYGAFAGKDPVGKWGYKKSIVYG
;
A
#
# COMPACT_ATOMS: atom_id res chain seq x y z
N MET A 1 0.27 30.78 -29.52
CA MET A 1 0.32 30.24 -28.15
C MET A 1 1.51 29.29 -28.05
N ASN A 2 2.61 29.73 -27.43
CA ASN A 2 3.79 28.89 -27.21
C ASN A 2 3.49 27.85 -26.12
N LYS A 3 3.48 26.56 -26.46
CA LYS A 3 3.54 25.48 -25.48
C LYS A 3 4.96 25.45 -24.92
N THR A 4 5.16 25.94 -23.71
CA THR A 4 6.37 25.68 -22.93
C THR A 4 6.48 24.16 -22.71
N ALA A 5 7.57 23.57 -23.20
CA ALA A 5 7.86 22.17 -22.95
C ALA A 5 8.06 21.96 -21.44
N GLN A 6 7.16 21.17 -20.84
CA GLN A 6 7.26 20.81 -19.43
C GLN A 6 8.50 19.92 -19.24
N PRO A 7 9.46 20.29 -18.39
CA PRO A 7 10.65 19.47 -18.17
C PRO A 7 10.24 18.12 -17.56
N THR A 8 10.63 17.03 -18.21
CA THR A 8 10.35 15.67 -17.75
C THR A 8 11.11 15.40 -16.45
N ASN A 9 10.39 15.18 -15.36
CA ASN A 9 10.97 14.87 -14.06
C ASN A 9 11.35 13.38 -13.98
N TYR A 10 12.48 13.02 -14.58
CA TYR A 10 13.03 11.66 -14.56
C TYR A 10 13.29 11.14 -13.13
N GLY A 11 13.62 12.04 -12.19
CA GLY A 11 13.76 11.69 -10.77
C GLY A 11 12.46 11.17 -10.16
N ALA A 12 11.35 11.88 -10.37
CA ALA A 12 10.03 11.43 -9.91
C ALA A 12 9.62 10.09 -10.54
N LEU A 13 9.94 9.87 -11.83
CA LEU A 13 9.67 8.60 -12.51
C LEU A 13 10.43 7.44 -11.84
N SER A 14 11.72 7.61 -11.52
CA SER A 14 12.52 6.57 -10.88
C SER A 14 11.99 6.18 -9.49
N THR A 15 11.58 7.18 -8.70
CA THR A 15 10.96 6.97 -7.39
C THR A 15 9.64 6.21 -7.53
N LEU A 16 8.79 6.62 -8.48
CA LEU A 16 7.50 5.99 -8.72
C LEU A 16 7.67 4.54 -9.17
N VAL A 17 8.60 4.25 -10.09
CA VAL A 17 8.94 2.88 -10.52
C VAL A 17 9.40 2.03 -9.34
N THR A 18 10.28 2.56 -8.48
CA THR A 18 10.81 1.80 -7.33
C THR A 18 9.72 1.50 -6.31
N VAL A 19 8.89 2.49 -5.96
CA VAL A 19 7.78 2.32 -5.02
C VAL A 19 6.75 1.32 -5.55
N PHE A 20 6.35 1.44 -6.81
CA PHE A 20 5.38 0.51 -7.42
C PHE A 20 5.95 -0.90 -7.60
N PHE A 21 7.25 -1.03 -7.88
CA PHE A 21 7.91 -2.33 -7.95
C PHE A 21 7.85 -3.06 -6.60
N PHE A 22 8.22 -2.41 -5.50
CA PHE A 22 8.15 -3.03 -4.17
C PHE A 22 6.71 -3.28 -3.71
N TRP A 23 5.79 -2.36 -3.99
CA TRP A 23 4.38 -2.57 -3.69
C TRP A 23 3.82 -3.80 -4.44
N GLY A 24 4.12 -3.94 -5.74
CA GLY A 24 3.74 -5.09 -6.55
C GLY A 24 4.40 -6.39 -6.07
N PHE A 25 5.67 -6.33 -5.65
CA PHE A 25 6.39 -7.46 -5.08
C PHE A 25 5.74 -7.98 -3.79
N ILE A 26 5.34 -7.09 -2.89
CA ILE A 26 4.62 -7.45 -1.65
C ILE A 26 3.25 -8.06 -2.00
N ALA A 27 2.51 -7.46 -2.94
CA ALA A 27 1.21 -7.95 -3.36
C ALA A 27 1.28 -9.37 -3.96
N ALA A 28 2.24 -9.61 -4.86
CA ALA A 28 2.51 -10.94 -5.43
C ALA A 28 3.03 -11.92 -4.37
N GLY A 29 3.77 -11.43 -3.39
CA GLY A 29 4.23 -12.18 -2.23
C GLY A 29 3.10 -12.84 -1.47
N ASN A 30 1.95 -12.18 -1.30
CA ASN A 30 0.81 -12.77 -0.58
C ASN A 30 0.31 -14.05 -1.25
N SER A 31 0.19 -14.03 -2.57
CA SER A 31 -0.24 -15.19 -3.38
C SER A 31 0.72 -16.38 -3.26
N VAL A 32 1.99 -16.14 -2.92
CA VAL A 32 3.03 -17.16 -2.71
C VAL A 32 3.14 -17.57 -1.23
N PHE A 33 2.96 -16.61 -0.32
CA PHE A 33 3.14 -16.79 1.12
C PHE A 33 2.01 -17.62 1.74
N ILE A 34 0.78 -17.44 1.27
CA ILE A 34 -0.40 -18.18 1.72
C ILE A 34 -0.22 -19.71 1.48
N PRO A 35 0.04 -20.18 0.24
CA PRO A 35 0.27 -21.60 -0.01
C PRO A 35 1.58 -22.11 0.60
N PHE A 36 2.61 -21.27 0.77
CA PHE A 36 3.83 -21.63 1.50
C PHE A 36 3.53 -21.94 2.97
N CYS A 37 2.80 -21.08 3.67
CA CYS A 37 2.39 -21.32 5.06
C CYS A 37 1.52 -22.58 5.16
N LYS A 38 0.59 -22.80 4.23
CA LYS A 38 -0.22 -24.02 4.17
C LYS A 38 0.63 -25.29 4.12
N HIS A 39 1.64 -25.32 3.23
CA HIS A 39 2.48 -26.50 3.05
C HIS A 39 3.52 -26.67 4.17
N LYS A 40 4.02 -25.58 4.76
CA LYS A 40 5.06 -25.62 5.79
C LYS A 40 4.51 -25.98 7.17
N PHE A 41 3.29 -25.54 7.48
CA PHE A 41 2.63 -25.79 8.77
C PHE A 41 1.58 -26.91 8.72
N GLY A 42 1.32 -27.51 7.55
CA GLY A 42 0.33 -28.59 7.40
C GLY A 42 -1.09 -28.13 7.71
N LEU A 43 -1.42 -26.89 7.33
CA LEU A 43 -2.67 -26.24 7.69
C LEU A 43 -3.83 -26.77 6.82
N ASP A 44 -4.96 -27.05 7.46
CA ASP A 44 -6.19 -27.42 6.77
C ASP A 44 -6.76 -26.24 5.95
N GLN A 45 -7.60 -26.52 4.96
CA GLN A 45 -8.12 -25.51 4.02
C GLN A 45 -8.78 -24.32 4.74
N PHE A 46 -9.42 -24.55 5.88
CA PHE A 46 -10.04 -23.49 6.69
C PHE A 46 -9.00 -22.54 7.32
N GLN A 47 -7.87 -23.07 7.78
CA GLN A 47 -6.81 -22.27 8.39
C GLN A 47 -6.09 -21.39 7.37
N SER A 48 -5.91 -21.88 6.13
CA SER A 48 -5.37 -21.07 5.03
C SER A 48 -6.27 -19.84 4.75
N GLN A 49 -7.59 -20.02 4.77
CA GLN A 49 -8.53 -18.91 4.56
C GLN A 49 -8.52 -17.89 5.70
N LEU A 50 -8.25 -18.32 6.93
CA LEU A 50 -8.07 -17.41 8.06
C LEU A 50 -6.83 -16.51 7.89
N VAL A 51 -5.76 -17.05 7.31
CA VAL A 51 -4.54 -16.27 6.99
C VAL A 51 -4.85 -15.23 5.90
N ASP A 52 -5.58 -15.62 4.86
CA ASP A 52 -6.02 -14.71 3.80
C ASP A 52 -6.90 -13.60 4.37
N PHE A 53 -7.86 -13.99 5.22
CA PHE A 53 -8.74 -13.07 5.91
C PHE A 53 -7.95 -12.09 6.79
N ALA A 54 -6.98 -12.57 7.59
CA ALA A 54 -6.15 -11.71 8.42
C ALA A 54 -5.32 -10.71 7.60
N PHE A 55 -4.81 -11.14 6.43
CA PHE A 55 -4.05 -10.27 5.55
C PHE A 55 -4.89 -9.11 4.99
N TYR A 56 -6.07 -9.41 4.44
CA TYR A 56 -6.98 -8.37 3.95
C TYR A 56 -7.60 -7.53 5.07
N LEU A 57 -7.84 -8.14 6.24
CA LEU A 57 -8.29 -7.43 7.45
C LEU A 57 -7.25 -6.39 7.88
N ALA A 58 -5.95 -6.71 7.83
CA ALA A 58 -4.89 -5.76 8.18
C ALA A 58 -4.89 -4.54 7.24
N TYR A 59 -5.08 -4.74 5.93
CA TYR A 59 -5.25 -3.64 4.96
C TYR A 59 -6.48 -2.78 5.28
N TYR A 60 -7.60 -3.42 5.62
CA TYR A 60 -8.82 -2.73 6.01
C TYR A 60 -8.64 -1.92 7.31
N ILE A 61 -8.03 -2.50 8.34
CA ILE A 61 -7.78 -1.80 9.61
C ILE A 61 -6.78 -0.65 9.42
N GLY A 62 -5.73 -0.82 8.61
CA GLY A 62 -4.80 0.27 8.29
C GLY A 62 -5.51 1.45 7.63
N ALA A 63 -6.36 1.17 6.64
CA ALA A 63 -7.18 2.19 5.99
C ALA A 63 -8.19 2.83 6.96
N LEU A 64 -8.80 2.03 7.84
CA LEU A 64 -9.76 2.50 8.84
C LEU A 64 -9.09 3.42 9.88
N ILE A 65 -7.89 3.09 10.34
CA ILE A 65 -7.10 3.93 11.24
C ILE A 65 -6.79 5.26 10.55
N LEU A 66 -6.29 5.24 9.31
CA LEU A 66 -6.02 6.47 8.55
C LEU A 66 -7.30 7.31 8.36
N PHE A 67 -8.43 6.66 8.08
CA PHE A 67 -9.72 7.31 7.93
C PHE A 67 -10.19 7.95 9.23
N ILE A 68 -10.10 7.24 10.35
CA ILE A 68 -10.43 7.76 11.70
C ILE A 68 -9.52 8.94 12.04
N TYR A 69 -8.21 8.83 11.84
CA TYR A 69 -7.27 9.94 12.03
C TYR A 69 -7.62 11.14 11.15
N GLY A 70 -8.00 10.93 9.89
CA GLY A 70 -8.48 11.99 9.00
C GLY A 70 -9.79 12.62 9.45
N ALA A 71 -10.74 11.81 9.91
CA ALA A 71 -12.05 12.24 10.38
C ALA A 71 -11.98 13.05 11.68
N PHE A 72 -11.18 12.61 12.66
CA PHE A 72 -10.97 13.34 13.93
C PHE A 72 -10.12 14.61 13.75
N ALA A 73 -9.21 14.65 12.77
CA ALA A 73 -8.38 15.82 12.50
C ALA A 73 -9.13 16.97 11.80
N GLY A 74 -10.34 16.74 11.26
CA GLY A 74 -11.21 17.74 10.63
C GLY A 74 -10.59 18.47 9.42
N LYS A 75 -9.39 18.07 9.00
CA LYS A 75 -8.59 18.58 7.90
C LYS A 75 -7.77 17.40 7.41
N ASP A 76 -7.96 17.01 6.16
CA ASP A 76 -7.18 15.95 5.52
C ASP A 76 -5.70 16.11 5.89
N PRO A 77 -5.10 15.16 6.62
CA PRO A 77 -3.67 15.22 6.95
C PRO A 77 -2.85 15.39 5.67
N VAL A 78 -3.29 14.75 4.58
CA VAL A 78 -2.75 14.86 3.22
C VAL A 78 -2.79 16.30 2.67
N GLY A 79 -3.91 17.01 2.88
CA GLY A 79 -4.10 18.39 2.42
C GLY A 79 -3.30 19.41 3.23
N LYS A 80 -3.01 19.12 4.51
CA LYS A 80 -2.22 20.00 5.40
C LYS A 80 -0.71 19.71 5.37
N TRP A 81 -0.30 18.44 5.20
CA TRP A 81 1.11 18.03 5.08
C TRP A 81 1.65 18.03 3.65
N GLY A 82 0.76 18.02 2.66
CA GLY A 82 1.10 17.89 1.24
C GLY A 82 1.35 16.44 0.83
N TYR A 83 0.95 16.09 -0.40
CA TYR A 83 1.09 14.75 -1.00
C TYR A 83 2.49 14.15 -0.84
N LYS A 84 3.53 14.98 -0.91
CA LYS A 84 4.93 14.54 -0.79
C LYS A 84 5.25 13.93 0.59
N LYS A 85 4.71 14.46 1.68
CA LYS A 85 4.93 13.92 3.03
C LYS A 85 3.98 12.76 3.34
N SER A 86 2.76 12.81 2.83
CA SER A 86 1.79 11.74 3.05
C SER A 86 2.18 10.42 2.38
N ILE A 87 2.87 10.46 1.24
CA ILE A 87 3.40 9.25 0.56
C ILE A 87 4.62 8.66 1.30
N VAL A 88 5.36 9.47 2.06
CA VAL A 88 6.57 9.01 2.78
C VAL A 88 6.23 8.42 4.15
N TYR A 89 5.18 8.93 4.81
CA TYR A 89 4.75 8.49 6.15
C TYR A 89 3.56 7.51 6.13
N GLY A 90 2.84 7.42 5.01
CA GLY A 90 1.78 6.43 4.80
C GLY A 90 2.38 5.10 4.35
#